data_AF-A0AAW2DZD3-F1
#
_entry.id   AF-A0AAW2DZD3-F1
#
_cell.length_a   1.000
_cell.length_b   1.000
_cell.length_c   1.000
_cell.angle_alpha   90.00
_cell.angle_beta   90.00
_cell.angle_gamma   90.00
#
_symmetry.space_group_name_H-M   'P 1'
#
loop_
_entity.id
_entity.type
_entity.pdbx_description
1 polymer ?
#
loop_
_entity_poly.entity_id
_entity_poly.type
_entity_poly.pdbx_seq_one_letter_code
_entity_poly.pdbx_strand_id
1 'polypeptide(L)'
;MDPLLQSPSFVADDHFPYLDFSGITTQLLLSLFKVEGVLHYGIAGNANPDLQIGDVTIPQYWAHTGLWNWQRYGDGPNDELALESSGDYTREIGYLEFSDHNNVSKNGMPVANFLNNVWYQPEEIFPVCGTPEVRQHAFWVPVDKHYFTVAEKLEVINLGN
;
A
#
# COMPACT_ATOMS: atom_id res chain seq x y z
N MET A 1 -5.26 -21.09 -14.36
CA MET A 1 -4.58 -20.47 -15.52
C MET A 1 -4.08 -19.13 -15.04
N ASP A 2 -2.77 -18.89 -15.18
CA ASP A 2 -2.02 -17.91 -14.40
C ASP A 2 -1.71 -16.68 -15.28
N PRO A 3 -2.58 -15.65 -15.31
CA PRO A 3 -2.49 -14.56 -16.30
C PRO A 3 -1.26 -13.67 -16.08
N LEU A 4 -0.72 -13.60 -14.85
CA LEU A 4 0.45 -12.80 -14.52
C LEU A 4 1.74 -13.32 -15.16
N LEU A 5 1.88 -14.65 -15.33
CA LEU A 5 3.08 -15.28 -15.91
C LEU A 5 3.08 -15.31 -17.44
N GLN A 6 1.99 -14.88 -18.08
CA GLN A 6 1.85 -14.86 -19.54
C GLN A 6 1.88 -13.45 -20.14
N SER A 7 2.16 -12.42 -19.32
CA SER A 7 2.33 -11.06 -19.83
C SER A 7 3.58 -10.98 -20.73
N PRO A 8 3.45 -10.53 -21.99
CA PRO A 8 4.61 -10.32 -22.87
C PRO A 8 5.53 -9.19 -22.39
N SER A 9 5.11 -8.42 -21.37
CA SER A 9 5.90 -7.38 -20.72
C SER A 9 6.70 -7.87 -19.52
N PHE A 10 6.48 -9.12 -19.06
CA PHE A 10 7.22 -9.70 -17.95
C PHE A 10 8.46 -10.44 -18.47
N VAL A 11 9.64 -9.87 -18.22
CA VAL A 11 10.93 -10.54 -18.46
C VAL A 11 11.53 -10.84 -17.10
N ALA A 12 11.58 -12.12 -16.72
CA ALA A 12 12.23 -12.56 -15.49
C ALA A 12 13.75 -12.32 -15.60
N ASP A 13 14.36 -11.80 -14.53
CA ASP A 13 15.82 -11.71 -14.41
C ASP A 13 16.37 -13.06 -13.91
N ASP A 14 17.32 -13.64 -14.65
CA ASP A 14 17.87 -14.98 -14.38
C ASP A 14 18.81 -15.02 -13.15
N HIS A 15 19.19 -13.87 -12.60
CA HIS A 15 20.16 -13.75 -11.49
C HIS A 15 19.55 -13.17 -10.21
N PHE A 16 18.46 -12.42 -10.30
CA PHE A 16 17.75 -11.86 -9.16
C PHE A 16 16.28 -12.23 -9.18
N PRO A 17 15.79 -13.06 -8.24
CA PRO A 17 14.36 -13.23 -8.08
C PRO A 17 13.76 -11.90 -7.60
N TYR A 18 12.93 -11.28 -8.42
CA TYR A 18 11.99 -10.26 -7.96
C TYR A 18 10.94 -10.97 -7.09
N LEU A 19 11.16 -10.94 -5.79
CA LEU A 19 10.48 -11.83 -4.87
C LEU A 19 9.52 -11.05 -3.99
N ASP A 20 8.31 -10.83 -4.50
CA ASP A 20 7.16 -10.68 -3.62
C ASP A 20 6.82 -12.06 -3.07
N PHE A 21 7.40 -12.39 -1.92
CA PHE A 21 7.17 -13.65 -1.23
C PHE A 21 5.68 -13.86 -0.92
N SER A 22 4.94 -12.80 -0.61
CA SER A 22 3.53 -12.87 -0.24
C SER A 22 2.65 -13.11 -1.48
N GLY A 23 2.87 -12.33 -2.53
CA GLY A 23 2.16 -12.45 -3.81
C GLY A 23 2.38 -13.81 -4.47
N ILE A 24 3.64 -14.27 -4.58
CA ILE A 24 3.96 -15.55 -5.21
C ILE A 24 3.42 -16.72 -4.38
N THR A 25 3.55 -16.68 -3.05
CA THR A 25 3.04 -17.74 -2.18
C THR A 25 1.52 -17.82 -2.26
N THR A 26 0.84 -16.67 -2.21
CA THR A 26 -0.62 -16.62 -2.33
C THR A 26 -1.06 -17.15 -3.69
N GLN A 27 -0.40 -16.75 -4.78
CA GLN A 27 -0.72 -17.22 -6.12
C GLN A 27 -0.50 -18.73 -6.28
N LEU A 28 0.60 -19.25 -5.74
CA LEU A 28 0.89 -20.68 -5.76
C LEU A 28 -0.17 -21.48 -4.99
N LEU A 29 -0.59 -20.99 -3.81
CA LEU A 29 -1.64 -21.63 -3.02
C LEU A 29 -2.98 -21.63 -3.77
N LEU A 30 -3.35 -20.52 -4.41
CA LEU A 30 -4.56 -20.42 -5.24
C LEU A 30 -4.52 -21.34 -6.46
N SER A 31 -3.35 -21.56 -7.04
CA SER A 31 -3.15 -22.45 -8.19
C SER A 31 -3.19 -23.93 -7.82
N LEU A 32 -2.72 -24.30 -6.63
CA LEU A 32 -2.61 -25.70 -6.20
C LEU A 32 -3.81 -26.19 -5.39
N PHE A 33 -4.53 -25.30 -4.72
CA PHE A 33 -5.61 -25.64 -3.80
C PHE A 33 -6.87 -24.86 -4.11
N LYS A 34 -8.02 -25.45 -3.75
CA LYS A 34 -9.29 -24.72 -3.70
C LYS A 34 -9.35 -23.91 -2.40
N VAL A 35 -8.77 -22.72 -2.42
CA VAL A 35 -8.75 -21.78 -1.29
C VAL A 35 -10.12 -21.13 -1.13
N GLU A 36 -10.71 -21.23 0.06
CA GLU A 36 -11.97 -20.56 0.41
C GLU A 36 -11.75 -19.21 1.12
N GLY A 37 -10.52 -18.95 1.59
CA GLY A 37 -10.09 -17.65 2.10
C GLY A 37 -8.64 -17.62 2.56
N VAL A 38 -8.13 -16.41 2.79
CA VAL A 38 -6.73 -16.13 3.15
C VAL A 38 -6.71 -15.34 4.46
N LEU A 39 -5.97 -15.86 5.46
CA LEU A 39 -5.73 -15.18 6.72
C LEU A 39 -4.25 -14.79 6.79
N HIS A 40 -3.98 -13.49 6.78
CA HIS A 40 -2.64 -12.96 7.03
C HIS A 40 -2.51 -12.52 8.49
N TYR A 41 -1.49 -13.01 9.19
CA TYR A 41 -1.21 -12.68 10.58
C TYR A 41 0.30 -12.53 10.77
N GLY A 42 0.70 -11.73 11.76
CA GLY A 42 2.10 -11.48 12.05
C GLY A 42 2.27 -10.40 13.11
N ILE A 43 3.52 -9.99 13.31
CA ILE A 43 3.85 -8.83 14.14
C ILE A 43 3.93 -7.57 13.27
N ALA A 44 3.53 -6.44 13.81
CA ALA A 44 3.59 -5.16 13.11
C ALA A 44 4.09 -4.05 14.04
N GLY A 45 4.69 -3.03 13.44
CA GLY A 45 4.91 -1.75 14.09
C GLY A 45 3.59 -0.99 14.20
N ASN A 46 3.38 -0.36 15.34
CA ASN A 46 2.16 0.37 15.65
C ASN A 46 2.43 1.89 15.57
N ALA A 47 1.59 2.63 14.84
CA ALA A 47 1.65 4.10 14.75
C ALA A 47 0.62 4.82 15.65
N ASN A 48 -0.27 4.07 16.31
CA ASN A 48 -1.24 4.59 17.27
C ASN A 48 -0.59 4.69 18.66
N PRO A 49 -0.44 5.91 19.23
CA PRO A 49 0.19 6.09 20.54
C PRO A 49 -0.58 5.42 21.70
N ASP A 50 -1.84 5.07 21.50
CA ASP A 50 -2.68 4.41 22.52
C ASP A 50 -2.45 2.89 22.60
N LEU A 51 -1.76 2.29 21.62
CA LEU A 51 -1.45 0.86 21.59
C LEU A 51 -0.05 0.56 22.13
N GLN A 52 0.08 -0.57 22.81
CA GLN A 52 1.30 -1.04 23.44
C GLN A 52 1.90 -2.27 22.75
N ILE A 53 3.15 -2.58 23.09
CA ILE A 53 3.80 -3.81 22.65
C ILE A 53 3.02 -5.00 23.22
N GLY A 54 2.62 -5.91 22.34
CA GLY A 54 1.83 -7.09 22.71
C GLY A 54 0.33 -6.93 22.47
N ASP A 55 -0.14 -5.72 22.15
CA ASP A 55 -1.53 -5.53 21.73
C ASP A 55 -1.78 -6.25 20.40
N VAL A 56 -2.95 -6.88 20.31
CA VAL A 56 -3.41 -7.56 19.09
C VAL A 56 -4.39 -6.65 18.37
N THR A 57 -4.07 -6.28 17.14
CA THR A 57 -4.92 -5.44 16.29
C THR A 57 -5.56 -6.26 15.19
N ILE A 58 -6.87 -6.09 15.01
CA ILE A 58 -7.62 -6.67 13.90
C ILE A 58 -8.02 -5.52 12.97
N PRO A 59 -7.45 -5.44 11.75
CA PRO A 59 -7.74 -4.34 10.85
C PRO A 59 -9.16 -4.46 10.26
N GLN A 60 -9.90 -3.35 10.24
CA GLN A 60 -11.13 -3.22 9.44
C GLN A 60 -10.83 -2.92 7.98
N TYR A 61 -9.73 -2.20 7.75
CA TYR A 61 -9.23 -1.78 6.45
C TYR A 61 -7.71 -1.91 6.44
N TRP A 62 -7.15 -2.08 5.25
CA TRP A 62 -5.72 -2.02 5.02
C TRP A 62 -5.43 -1.18 3.77
N ALA A 63 -4.19 -0.71 3.64
CA ALA A 63 -3.76 0.14 2.54
C ALA A 63 -2.29 -0.12 2.20
N HIS A 64 -1.94 -0.09 0.92
CA HIS A 64 -0.55 -0.04 0.47
C HIS A 64 -0.10 1.42 0.31
N THR A 65 0.87 1.83 1.13
CA THR A 65 1.37 3.21 1.20
C THR A 65 2.78 3.38 0.63
N GLY A 66 3.23 2.41 -0.19
CA GLY A 66 4.62 2.33 -0.65
C GLY A 66 4.91 3.00 -1.99
N LEU A 67 3.89 3.36 -2.76
CA LEU A 67 4.03 3.93 -4.10
C LEU A 67 3.99 5.46 -4.03
N TRP A 68 5.09 6.08 -4.47
CA TRP A 68 5.28 7.54 -4.43
C TRP A 68 5.93 8.01 -5.73
N ASN A 69 5.44 9.12 -6.25
CA ASN A 69 6.05 9.82 -7.37
C ASN A 69 6.77 11.06 -6.87
N TRP A 70 8.03 11.20 -7.28
CA TRP A 70 8.82 12.38 -7.02
C TRP A 70 8.64 13.40 -8.15
N GLN A 71 8.13 14.58 -7.79
CA GLN A 71 7.93 15.67 -8.73
C GLN A 71 9.27 16.12 -9.33
N ARG A 72 9.33 16.27 -10.66
CA ARG A 72 10.56 16.70 -11.34
C ARG A 72 11.02 18.06 -10.83
N TYR A 73 12.33 18.25 -10.81
CA TYR A 73 12.90 19.52 -10.37
C TYR A 73 12.42 20.68 -11.26
N GLY A 74 11.90 21.73 -10.63
CA GLY A 74 11.34 22.90 -11.31
C GLY A 74 9.82 22.87 -11.46
N ASP A 75 9.22 21.69 -11.35
CA ASP A 75 7.77 21.51 -11.32
C ASP A 75 7.26 21.70 -9.88
N GLY A 76 6.16 22.44 -9.75
CA GLY A 76 5.44 22.70 -8.52
C GLY A 76 4.27 21.74 -8.29
N PRO A 77 3.53 21.91 -7.18
CA PRO A 77 2.46 20.99 -6.78
C PRO A 77 1.27 20.94 -7.74
N ASN A 78 1.10 21.94 -8.60
CA ASN A 78 0.02 21.99 -9.59
C ASN A 78 0.44 21.48 -10.98
N ASP A 79 1.72 21.16 -11.16
CA ASP A 79 2.23 20.66 -12.43
C ASP A 79 1.97 19.15 -12.56
N GLU A 80 1.71 18.70 -13.79
CA GLU A 80 1.27 17.33 -14.07
C GLU A 80 2.31 16.29 -13.61
N LEU A 81 1.86 15.27 -12.88
CA LEU A 81 2.68 14.12 -12.49
C LEU A 81 2.83 13.13 -13.64
N ALA A 82 3.91 12.35 -13.62
CA ALA A 82 4.11 11.31 -14.62
C ALA A 82 3.02 10.24 -14.52
N LEU A 83 2.20 10.08 -15.58
CA LEU A 83 1.01 9.20 -15.67
C LEU A 83 -0.27 9.75 -14.99
N GLU A 84 -0.30 11.02 -14.58
CA GLU A 84 -1.53 11.65 -14.06
C GLU A 84 -2.66 11.70 -15.08
N SER A 85 -2.34 12.00 -16.33
CA SER A 85 -3.30 11.93 -17.45
C SER A 85 -3.91 10.55 -17.67
N SER A 86 -3.25 9.48 -17.20
CA SER A 86 -3.79 8.11 -17.21
C SER A 86 -4.76 7.83 -16.06
N GLY A 87 -4.84 8.74 -15.08
CA GLY A 87 -5.67 8.60 -13.87
C GLY A 87 -4.99 7.84 -12.73
N ASP A 88 -3.66 7.67 -12.78
CA ASP A 88 -2.91 6.82 -11.85
C ASP A 88 -2.59 7.55 -10.52
N TYR A 89 -3.00 8.81 -10.37
CA TYR A 89 -2.71 9.64 -9.20
C TYR A 89 -3.96 10.21 -8.57
N THR A 90 -3.87 10.48 -7.28
CA THR A 90 -4.83 11.29 -6.54
C THR A 90 -4.19 12.59 -6.10
N ARG A 91 -4.92 13.70 -6.27
CA ARG A 91 -4.56 15.00 -5.69
C ARG A 91 -5.25 15.27 -4.35
N GLU A 92 -6.00 14.30 -3.83
CA GLU A 92 -6.77 14.43 -2.59
C GLU A 92 -5.94 14.11 -1.35
N ILE A 93 -5.00 13.16 -1.45
CA ILE A 93 -4.20 12.66 -0.33
C ILE A 93 -2.73 12.47 -0.72
N GLY A 94 -1.84 12.51 0.26
CA GLY A 94 -0.45 12.13 0.10
C GLY A 94 0.42 13.13 -0.67
N TYR A 95 0.11 14.43 -0.59
CA TYR A 95 1.07 15.47 -0.91
C TYR A 95 2.06 15.64 0.25
N LEU A 96 3.35 15.64 -0.05
CA LEU A 96 4.41 15.93 0.92
C LEU A 96 5.47 16.83 0.28
N GLU A 97 5.62 18.06 0.80
CA GLU A 97 6.75 18.92 0.48
C GLU A 97 7.85 18.75 1.53
N PHE A 98 9.06 18.37 1.11
CA PHE A 98 10.15 18.15 2.07
C PHE A 98 10.61 19.43 2.77
N SER A 99 10.36 20.59 2.18
CA SER A 99 10.77 21.88 2.73
C SER A 99 10.00 22.26 4.01
N ASP A 100 8.78 21.75 4.18
CA ASP A 100 7.92 21.96 5.36
C ASP A 100 8.49 21.33 6.64
N HIS A 101 9.39 20.35 6.49
CA HIS A 101 9.99 19.61 7.60
C HIS A 101 11.44 20.02 7.90
N ASN A 102 11.92 21.14 7.33
CA ASN A 102 13.25 21.66 7.62
C ASN A 102 13.32 22.29 9.02
N ASN A 103 14.37 21.93 9.79
CA ASN A 103 14.63 22.52 11.12
C ASN A 103 15.04 24.00 11.07
N VAL A 104 15.42 24.53 9.90
CA VAL A 104 16.03 25.86 9.77
C VAL A 104 15.07 26.81 9.08
N SER A 105 14.37 27.61 9.87
CA SER A 105 13.68 28.78 9.37
C SER A 105 14.64 29.97 9.37
N LYS A 106 14.86 30.59 8.22
CA LYS A 106 15.50 31.91 8.18
C LYS A 106 14.41 32.89 8.58
N ASN A 107 14.48 33.45 9.79
CA ASN A 107 13.50 34.40 10.33
C ASN A 107 12.07 33.83 10.48
N GLY A 108 11.89 32.54 10.79
CA GLY A 108 10.56 31.94 10.95
C GLY A 108 9.85 31.60 9.63
N MET A 109 10.49 31.83 8.49
CA MET A 109 9.96 31.47 7.17
C MET A 109 10.46 30.08 6.73
N PRO A 110 9.61 29.26 6.09
CA PRO A 110 10.03 28.03 5.43
C PRO A 110 11.15 28.34 4.42
N VAL A 111 12.21 27.53 4.45
CA VAL A 111 13.32 27.64 3.48
C VAL A 111 13.17 26.47 2.52
N ALA A 112 13.00 26.79 1.23
CA ALA A 112 12.96 25.79 0.17
C ALA A 112 14.24 24.94 0.18
N ASN A 113 14.10 23.65 -0.12
CA ASN A 113 15.23 22.74 -0.34
C ASN A 113 15.14 22.11 -1.73
N PHE A 114 16.23 21.46 -2.16
CA PHE A 114 16.30 20.82 -3.47
C PHE A 114 15.61 19.44 -3.52
N LEU A 115 15.02 18.97 -2.41
CA LEU A 115 14.32 17.68 -2.37
C LEU A 115 12.91 17.76 -2.98
N ASN A 116 12.40 18.96 -3.25
CA ASN A 116 11.09 19.19 -3.88
C ASN A 116 9.94 18.52 -3.09
N ASN A 117 8.92 18.01 -3.80
CA ASN A 117 7.75 17.35 -3.23
C ASN A 117 7.50 15.98 -3.87
N VAL A 118 6.75 15.14 -3.15
CA VAL A 118 6.30 13.83 -3.60
C VAL A 118 4.79 13.71 -3.48
N TRP A 119 4.23 12.82 -4.30
CA TRP A 119 2.82 12.51 -4.35
C TRP A 119 2.59 11.02 -4.20
N TYR A 120 1.65 10.64 -3.34
CA TYR A 120 1.19 9.27 -3.23
C TYR A 120 0.52 8.81 -4.52
N GLN A 121 0.84 7.59 -4.94
CA GLN A 121 0.20 6.92 -6.05
C GLN A 121 -0.71 5.81 -5.49
N PRO A 122 -2.03 5.88 -5.71
CA PRO A 122 -2.95 4.81 -5.32
C PRO A 122 -2.58 3.47 -5.97
N GLU A 123 -2.87 2.39 -5.26
CA GLU A 123 -2.71 1.05 -5.82
C GLU A 123 -3.77 0.76 -6.88
N GLU A 124 -3.34 0.07 -7.95
CA GLU A 124 -4.23 -0.48 -8.96
C GLU A 124 -4.84 -1.80 -8.47
N ILE A 125 -6.17 -1.85 -8.42
CA ILE A 125 -6.92 -3.05 -8.08
C ILE A 125 -7.80 -3.49 -9.26
N PHE A 126 -7.96 -4.82 -9.38
CA PHE A 126 -8.79 -5.44 -10.40
C PHE A 126 -9.91 -6.22 -9.70
N PRO A 127 -11.15 -5.70 -9.69
CA PRO A 127 -12.22 -6.33 -8.94
C PRO A 127 -12.65 -7.65 -9.59
N VAL A 128 -12.98 -8.63 -8.75
CA VAL A 128 -13.56 -9.91 -9.19
C VAL A 128 -14.94 -9.68 -9.85
N CYS A 129 -15.71 -8.75 -9.30
CA CYS A 129 -17.02 -8.35 -9.82
C CYS A 129 -16.87 -7.07 -10.66
N GLY A 130 -16.83 -7.20 -11.98
CA GLY A 130 -16.66 -6.09 -12.91
C GLY A 130 -16.15 -6.57 -14.26
N THR A 131 -15.57 -5.65 -15.05
CA THR A 131 -14.79 -6.01 -16.23
C THR A 131 -13.35 -6.23 -15.78
N PRO A 132 -12.79 -7.46 -15.83
CA PRO A 132 -11.47 -7.77 -15.27
C PRO A 132 -10.31 -6.92 -15.83
N GLU A 133 -10.47 -6.36 -17.03
CA GLU A 133 -9.47 -5.51 -17.68
C GLU A 133 -9.59 -4.02 -17.30
N VAL A 134 -10.63 -3.65 -16.53
CA VAL A 134 -10.82 -2.27 -16.06
C VAL A 134 -10.19 -2.16 -14.68
N ARG A 135 -9.00 -1.55 -14.65
CA ARG A 135 -8.33 -1.15 -13.41
C ARG A 135 -9.17 -0.15 -12.61
N GLN A 136 -9.07 -0.24 -11.30
CA GLN A 136 -9.62 0.72 -10.35
C GLN A 136 -8.52 1.12 -9.36
N HIS A 137 -8.78 2.16 -8.57
CA HIS A 137 -7.87 2.61 -7.53
C HIS A 137 -8.52 2.46 -6.16
N ALA A 138 -7.77 1.95 -5.20
CA ALA A 138 -8.20 1.90 -3.81
C ALA A 138 -7.07 2.37 -2.90
N PHE A 139 -7.43 3.24 -1.96
CA PHE A 139 -6.56 3.55 -0.82
C PHE A 139 -6.89 2.60 0.33
N TRP A 140 -8.13 2.64 0.82
CA TRP A 140 -8.61 1.73 1.86
C TRP A 140 -9.26 0.50 1.24
N VAL A 141 -8.64 -0.66 1.42
CA VAL A 141 -9.22 -1.96 1.06
C VAL A 141 -9.91 -2.53 2.29
N PRO A 142 -11.23 -2.78 2.26
CA PRO A 142 -11.94 -3.36 3.38
C PRO A 142 -11.54 -4.83 3.58
N VAL A 143 -11.39 -5.23 4.84
CA VAL A 143 -11.28 -6.65 5.21
C VAL A 143 -12.66 -7.31 5.06
N ASP A 144 -12.67 -8.58 4.68
CA ASP A 144 -13.91 -9.34 4.56
C ASP A 144 -14.67 -9.38 5.89
N LYS A 145 -15.97 -9.08 5.83
CA LYS A 145 -16.82 -8.94 7.02
C LYS A 145 -16.95 -10.23 7.82
N HIS A 146 -16.98 -11.38 7.15
CA HIS A 146 -17.08 -12.67 7.82
C HIS A 146 -15.80 -12.95 8.61
N TYR A 147 -14.64 -12.83 7.96
CA TYR A 147 -13.35 -13.03 8.64
C TYR A 147 -13.09 -12.01 9.73
N PHE A 148 -13.48 -10.75 9.53
CA PHE A 148 -13.40 -9.72 10.56
C PHE A 148 -14.23 -10.09 11.80
N THR A 149 -15.49 -10.48 11.62
CA THR A 149 -16.38 -10.91 12.72
C THR A 149 -15.86 -12.15 13.45
N VAL A 150 -15.19 -13.07 12.74
CA VAL A 150 -14.56 -14.24 13.35
C VAL A 150 -13.35 -13.84 14.17
N ALA A 151 -12.49 -12.96 13.64
CA ALA A 151 -11.30 -12.48 14.32
C ALA A 151 -11.65 -11.69 15.59
N GLU A 152 -12.71 -10.88 15.59
CA GLU A 152 -13.15 -10.11 16.77
C GLU A 152 -13.50 -10.99 17.99
N LYS A 153 -13.76 -12.28 17.78
CA LYS A 153 -14.03 -13.24 18.87
C LYS A 153 -12.75 -13.77 19.53
N LEU A 154 -11.58 -13.36 19.08
CA LEU A 154 -10.31 -13.73 19.72
C LEU A 154 -10.32 -13.21 21.17
N GLU A 155 -10.42 -14.14 22.12
CA GLU A 155 -10.31 -13.81 23.53
C GLU A 155 -8.86 -13.43 23.86
N VAL A 156 -8.69 -12.32 24.56
CA VAL A 156 -7.40 -11.95 25.15
C VAL A 156 -7.06 -12.99 26.20
N ILE A 157 -6.13 -13.88 25.85
CA ILE A 157 -5.56 -14.81 26.82
C ILE A 157 -4.69 -13.98 27.76
N ASN A 158 -5.13 -13.80 29.01
CA ASN A 158 -4.27 -13.25 30.05
C ASN A 158 -3.10 -14.22 30.26
N LEU A 159 -1.93 -13.85 29.76
CA LEU A 159 -0.68 -14.53 30.08
C LEU A 159 -0.39 -14.21 31.55
N GLY A 160 -0.69 -15.16 32.44
CA GLY A 160 -0.47 -15.00 33.88
C GLY A 160 0.97 -14.60 34.20
N ASN A 161 1.11 -13.69 35.17
CA ASN A 161 2.40 -13.34 35.77
C ASN A 161 3.06 -14.53 36.49
#